data_AF-A0A4Q6BUK9-F1
#
_entry.id   AF-A0A4Q6BUK9-F1
#
_cell.length_a   1.000
_cell.length_b   1.000
_cell.length_c   1.000
_cell.angle_alpha   90.00
_cell.angle_beta   90.00
_cell.angle_gamma   90.00
#
_symmetry.space_group_name_H-M   'P 1'
#
loop_
_entity.id
_entity.type
_entity.pdbx_description
1 polymer ?
#
loop_
_entity_poly.entity_id
_entity_poly.type
_entity_poly.pdbx_seq_one_letter_code
_entity_poly.pdbx_strand_id
1 'polypeptide(L)'
;MSFSSVRVGLAGVASVLVLLLACGSEHPVGGDRGDDDDPTEEPGAPDASTGSTQRSFKTEQIDGACPETPDELTGRAAAGASCSSFADCLPTCCGCAAGVLAAACIDGACASAGAVCALADAESCPADGGSVGPDAETPDAGSELTSVSGPLCVAGDAASCSQSGEHWTGTQCCVGGPVTCVAGDAASCSQSGEHWTGSLCCITGLVQCVAGDAASCSQSGEHWTGTQCCVSDVGPCVAGSAAACSQSGEHWTGAICCIEGPAVCVAGDAASCSQSGEHWTGTQCCVSGDVACVTGDAASCSQSGEHWTGALCCVE
;
A
#
# COMPACT_ATOMS: atom_id res chain seq x y z
N MET A 1 -67.72 26.85 -10.34
CA MET A 1 -67.21 25.48 -10.10
C MET A 1 -66.27 25.58 -8.92
N SER A 2 -66.65 24.96 -7.81
CA SER A 2 -65.99 25.03 -6.51
C SER A 2 -64.98 23.89 -6.42
N PHE A 3 -63.73 24.15 -6.02
CA PHE A 3 -62.84 23.10 -5.52
C PHE A 3 -62.05 23.59 -4.32
N SER A 4 -62.15 22.79 -3.27
CA SER A 4 -61.73 23.00 -1.90
C SER A 4 -60.22 22.97 -1.71
N SER A 5 -59.75 23.83 -0.80
CA SER A 5 -58.48 23.66 -0.09
C SER A 5 -58.50 22.38 0.76
N VAL A 6 -57.44 21.58 0.67
CA VAL A 6 -57.08 20.58 1.69
C VAL A 6 -55.82 21.06 2.39
N ARG A 7 -55.95 21.32 3.69
CA ARG A 7 -54.83 21.54 4.61
C ARG A 7 -54.39 20.18 5.14
N VAL A 8 -53.11 19.85 5.02
CA VAL A 8 -52.49 18.73 5.75
C VAL A 8 -51.72 19.31 6.92
N GLY A 9 -52.05 18.82 8.12
CA GLY A 9 -51.60 19.34 9.40
C GLY A 9 -50.19 18.91 9.79
N LEU A 10 -49.49 19.84 10.43
CA LEU A 10 -48.29 19.65 11.24
C LEU A 10 -48.71 19.38 12.71
N ALA A 11 -48.20 18.29 13.31
CA ALA A 11 -47.91 18.09 14.75
C ALA A 11 -47.59 16.60 14.97
N GLY A 12 -46.57 16.16 15.71
CA GLY A 12 -45.57 16.85 16.50
C GLY A 12 -44.65 15.84 17.21
N VAL A 13 -43.50 16.35 17.65
CA VAL A 13 -42.68 15.95 18.82
C VAL A 13 -42.42 14.46 19.09
N ALA A 14 -41.21 14.01 18.73
CA ALA A 14 -40.54 12.89 19.37
C ALA A 14 -39.48 13.42 20.36
N SER A 15 -39.76 13.23 21.66
CA SER A 15 -38.80 13.48 22.75
C SER A 15 -37.73 12.39 22.76
N VAL A 16 -36.48 12.77 22.56
CA VAL A 16 -35.32 11.89 22.79
C VAL A 16 -34.95 11.97 24.28
N LEU A 17 -35.18 10.86 24.98
CA LEU A 17 -34.75 10.64 26.35
C LEU A 17 -33.26 10.28 26.34
N VAL A 18 -32.42 11.19 26.81
CA VAL A 18 -30.99 10.95 27.06
C VAL A 18 -30.86 10.13 28.35
N LEU A 19 -30.44 8.87 28.24
CA LEU A 19 -30.02 8.05 29.38
C LEU A 19 -28.51 8.20 29.58
N LEU A 20 -28.13 9.05 30.53
CA LEU A 20 -26.80 9.06 31.14
C LEU A 20 -26.76 8.00 32.23
N LEU A 21 -26.03 6.90 32.02
CA LEU A 21 -25.60 6.00 33.08
C LEU A 21 -24.09 6.11 33.26
N ALA A 22 -23.70 6.92 34.24
CA ALA A 22 -22.43 6.80 34.94
C ALA A 22 -22.65 5.92 36.17
N CYS A 23 -21.79 4.93 36.36
CA CYS A 23 -21.54 4.32 37.67
C CYS A 23 -20.07 3.90 37.71
N GLY A 24 -19.28 4.66 38.45
CA GLY A 24 -18.00 4.20 38.96
C GLY A 24 -18.22 3.33 40.21
N SER A 25 -17.32 2.36 40.41
CA SER A 25 -17.10 1.71 41.69
C SER A 25 -15.63 1.29 41.77
N GLU A 26 -14.91 2.06 42.56
CA GLU A 26 -13.58 1.86 43.10
C GLU A 26 -13.66 0.87 44.28
N HIS A 27 -12.66 -0.01 44.47
CA HIS A 27 -12.09 -0.50 45.77
C HIS A 27 -11.09 -1.69 45.56
N PRO A 28 -10.22 -2.05 46.54
CA PRO A 28 -8.77 -2.14 46.32
C PRO A 28 -8.08 -3.40 46.93
N VAL A 29 -6.74 -3.44 46.83
CA VAL A 29 -5.68 -4.14 47.64
C VAL A 29 -5.60 -5.68 47.70
N GLY A 30 -4.38 -6.17 47.43
CA GLY A 30 -3.76 -7.41 47.95
C GLY A 30 -3.12 -8.24 46.81
N GLY A 31 -1.84 -8.62 46.76
CA GLY A 31 -0.76 -8.71 47.74
C GLY A 31 -0.28 -10.17 47.85
N ASP A 32 0.87 -10.51 47.25
CA ASP A 32 1.84 -11.61 47.53
C ASP A 32 2.63 -11.91 46.23
N ARG A 33 3.96 -11.80 46.08
CA ARG A 33 5.12 -12.41 46.76
C ARG A 33 5.10 -13.94 46.81
N GLY A 34 5.96 -14.55 45.99
CA GLY A 34 6.29 -15.97 45.97
C GLY A 34 7.49 -16.19 45.06
N ASP A 35 8.68 -16.03 45.64
CA ASP A 35 9.97 -16.49 45.12
C ASP A 35 10.11 -18.03 45.29
N ASP A 36 11.11 -18.59 44.61
CA ASP A 36 11.80 -19.87 44.86
C ASP A 36 11.15 -21.20 44.40
N ASP A 37 11.73 -21.84 43.35
CA ASP A 37 12.60 -23.03 43.47
C ASP A 37 12.88 -23.75 42.11
N ASP A 38 14.18 -23.76 41.79
CA ASP A 38 15.14 -24.70 41.13
C ASP A 38 14.68 -26.14 40.67
N PRO A 39 15.49 -26.91 39.89
CA PRO A 39 15.04 -27.57 38.67
C PRO A 39 15.04 -29.11 38.82
N THR A 40 14.44 -29.79 37.86
CA THR A 40 14.66 -31.23 37.68
C THR A 40 15.24 -31.51 36.31
N GLU A 41 16.50 -31.91 36.31
CA GLU A 41 17.18 -32.56 35.19
C GLU A 41 16.51 -33.91 34.87
N GLU A 42 16.13 -34.11 33.61
CA GLU A 42 15.97 -35.43 33.00
C GLU A 42 16.69 -35.45 31.64
N PRO A 43 17.46 -36.50 31.30
CA PRO A 43 18.27 -36.53 30.09
C PRO A 43 17.42 -36.98 28.89
N GLY A 44 16.90 -36.00 28.16
CA GLY A 44 16.24 -36.20 26.87
C GLY A 44 17.25 -36.27 25.72
N ALA A 45 17.27 -37.44 25.06
CA ALA A 45 17.52 -37.73 23.64
C ALA A 45 18.46 -36.85 22.76
N PRO A 46 19.21 -37.45 21.83
CA PRO A 46 20.01 -36.70 20.86
C PRO A 46 19.13 -35.82 19.97
N ASP A 47 19.37 -34.51 20.03
CA ASP A 47 18.84 -33.53 19.08
C ASP A 47 19.24 -33.92 17.65
N ALA A 48 18.28 -34.46 16.90
CA ALA A 48 18.30 -34.35 15.46
C ALA A 48 18.01 -32.88 15.15
N SER A 49 19.09 -32.09 15.08
CA SER A 49 19.08 -30.70 14.63
C SER A 49 18.48 -30.65 13.23
N THR A 50 17.19 -30.32 13.17
CA THR A 50 16.48 -29.92 11.96
C THR A 50 17.23 -28.69 11.42
N GLY A 51 17.82 -28.86 10.23
CA GLY A 51 18.83 -27.97 9.68
C GLY A 51 18.46 -26.49 9.75
N SER A 52 19.17 -25.76 10.62
CA SER A 52 19.29 -24.33 10.49
C SER A 52 20.06 -24.06 9.21
N THR A 53 19.38 -23.59 8.17
CA THR A 53 19.97 -23.07 6.94
C THR A 53 20.99 -21.99 7.32
N GLN A 54 22.27 -22.35 7.38
CA GLN A 54 23.34 -21.39 7.61
C GLN A 54 23.47 -20.54 6.36
N ARG A 55 23.21 -19.24 6.53
CA ARG A 55 23.46 -18.21 5.52
C ARG A 55 24.59 -17.34 6.03
N SER A 56 25.63 -17.18 5.22
CA SER A 56 26.72 -16.25 5.50
C SER A 56 26.95 -15.38 4.27
N PHE A 57 27.12 -14.09 4.51
CA PHE A 57 27.18 -13.06 3.48
C PHE A 57 28.18 -11.98 3.91
N LYS A 58 28.88 -11.40 2.93
CA LYS A 58 29.73 -10.23 3.15
C LYS A 58 29.91 -9.42 1.87
N THR A 59 30.02 -8.11 2.05
CA THR A 59 30.31 -7.12 1.02
C THR A 59 31.61 -6.37 1.32
N GLU A 60 32.30 -5.93 0.27
CA GLU A 60 33.47 -5.06 0.37
C GLU A 60 33.46 -4.00 -0.75
N GLN A 61 33.87 -2.79 -0.40
CA GLN A 61 33.97 -1.64 -1.30
C GLN A 61 35.15 -0.74 -0.90
N ILE A 62 35.85 -0.19 -1.89
CA ILE A 62 36.91 0.82 -1.70
C ILE A 62 36.58 2.02 -2.59
N ASP A 63 36.46 3.22 -2.00
CA ASP A 63 36.18 4.48 -2.69
C ASP A 63 34.95 4.46 -3.62
N GLY A 64 33.91 3.72 -3.25
CA GLY A 64 32.75 3.59 -4.13
C GLY A 64 33.09 2.85 -5.42
N ALA A 65 33.99 1.88 -5.38
CA ALA A 65 34.35 1.02 -6.50
C ALA A 65 34.48 -0.43 -6.04
N CYS A 66 34.28 -1.36 -6.98
CA CYS A 66 34.68 -2.75 -6.81
C CYS A 66 36.22 -2.84 -6.79
N PRO A 67 36.86 -3.18 -5.65
CA PRO A 67 38.31 -3.32 -5.62
C PRO A 67 38.77 -4.48 -6.52
N GLU A 68 39.89 -4.29 -7.23
CA GLU A 68 40.52 -5.39 -8.00
C GLU A 68 41.07 -6.48 -7.09
N THR A 69 41.41 -6.14 -5.84
CA THR A 69 41.93 -7.04 -4.80
C THR A 69 41.21 -6.78 -3.47
N PRO A 70 40.08 -7.45 -3.19
CA PRO A 70 39.41 -7.34 -1.90
C PRO A 70 40.25 -7.95 -0.77
N ASP A 71 40.27 -7.30 0.39
CA ASP A 71 40.95 -7.75 1.60
C ASP A 71 40.16 -8.85 2.34
N GLU A 72 38.83 -8.87 2.23
CA GLU A 72 37.94 -9.74 3.00
C GLU A 72 37.22 -10.80 2.15
N LEU A 73 37.18 -10.65 0.83
CA LEU A 73 36.47 -11.55 -0.10
C LEU A 73 37.43 -12.34 -1.00
N THR A 74 38.10 -13.37 -0.46
CA THR A 74 39.19 -14.09 -1.16
C THR A 74 38.78 -15.36 -1.91
N GLY A 75 37.49 -15.72 -1.92
CA GLY A 75 37.01 -17.01 -2.43
C GLY A 75 37.17 -17.18 -3.93
N ARG A 76 37.18 -18.44 -4.40
CA ARG A 76 37.36 -18.80 -5.81
C ARG A 76 36.36 -19.83 -6.33
N ALA A 77 35.50 -20.35 -5.46
CA ALA A 77 34.54 -21.37 -5.84
C ALA A 77 33.40 -20.77 -6.67
N ALA A 78 33.08 -21.39 -7.81
CA ALA A 78 32.01 -20.94 -8.68
C ALA A 78 30.62 -21.18 -8.06
N ALA A 79 29.59 -20.52 -8.59
CA ALA A 79 28.20 -20.73 -8.16
C ALA A 79 27.81 -22.22 -8.19
N GLY A 80 27.15 -22.68 -7.14
CA GLY A 80 26.75 -24.08 -6.92
C GLY A 80 27.85 -24.98 -6.33
N ALA A 81 29.09 -24.50 -6.19
CA ALA A 81 30.13 -25.23 -5.48
C ALA A 81 29.86 -25.25 -3.97
N SER A 82 30.29 -26.32 -3.30
CA SER A 82 30.15 -26.43 -1.84
C SER A 82 30.99 -25.35 -1.12
N CYS A 83 30.41 -24.73 -0.11
CA CYS A 83 31.07 -23.74 0.75
C CYS A 83 30.71 -23.97 2.22
N SER A 84 31.59 -23.51 3.10
CA SER A 84 31.35 -23.41 4.54
C SER A 84 31.11 -21.96 4.98
N SER A 85 31.60 -20.99 4.21
CA SER A 85 31.39 -19.57 4.43
C SER A 85 31.43 -18.78 3.12
N PHE A 86 31.01 -17.50 3.16
CA PHE A 86 31.15 -16.59 2.01
C PHE A 86 32.60 -16.50 1.48
N ALA A 87 33.62 -16.70 2.33
CA ALA A 87 35.03 -16.60 1.95
C ALA A 87 35.50 -17.72 1.01
N ASP A 88 34.70 -18.79 0.85
CA ASP A 88 34.99 -19.86 -0.10
C ASP A 88 34.54 -19.48 -1.52
N CYS A 89 33.55 -18.61 -1.63
CA CYS A 89 32.84 -18.30 -2.86
C CYS A 89 33.49 -17.17 -3.65
N LEU A 90 33.51 -17.32 -4.98
CA LEU A 90 34.02 -16.30 -5.89
C LEU A 90 33.15 -15.04 -5.76
N PRO A 91 33.72 -13.90 -5.34
CA PRO A 91 32.95 -12.69 -5.17
C PRO A 91 32.55 -12.12 -6.53
N THR A 92 31.38 -11.49 -6.56
CA THR A 92 30.79 -10.88 -7.74
C THR A 92 30.64 -9.39 -7.51
N CYS A 93 31.01 -8.59 -8.52
CA CYS A 93 30.76 -7.16 -8.51
C CYS A 93 29.28 -6.89 -8.86
N CYS A 94 28.55 -6.28 -7.94
CA CYS A 94 27.12 -5.96 -8.04
C CYS A 94 26.92 -4.50 -8.40
N GLY A 95 25.96 -4.22 -9.28
CA GLY A 95 25.78 -2.91 -9.92
C GLY A 95 25.01 -1.91 -9.07
N CYS A 96 25.70 -1.23 -8.15
CA CYS A 96 25.29 0.08 -7.64
C CYS A 96 26.08 1.18 -8.39
N ALA A 97 25.72 2.47 -8.31
CA ALA A 97 26.42 3.57 -9.03
C ALA A 97 27.95 3.61 -8.81
N ALA A 98 28.40 2.93 -7.76
CA ALA A 98 29.77 2.71 -7.33
C ALA A 98 30.25 1.25 -7.49
N GLY A 99 29.36 0.25 -7.52
CA GLY A 99 29.76 -1.17 -7.51
C GLY A 99 30.24 -1.65 -6.13
N VAL A 100 29.78 -2.84 -5.71
CA VAL A 100 30.22 -3.52 -4.48
C VAL A 100 30.63 -4.95 -4.83
N LEU A 101 31.74 -5.47 -4.27
CA LEU A 101 31.98 -6.91 -4.33
C LEU A 101 31.19 -7.60 -3.22
N ALA A 102 30.55 -8.70 -3.57
CA ALA A 102 29.78 -9.50 -2.63
C ALA A 102 30.00 -10.99 -2.87
N ALA A 103 29.93 -11.80 -1.80
CA ALA A 103 29.91 -13.25 -1.88
C ALA A 103 28.92 -13.80 -0.84
N ALA A 104 28.26 -14.92 -1.18
CA ALA A 104 27.34 -15.58 -0.26
C ALA A 104 27.48 -17.10 -0.33
N CYS A 105 27.45 -17.73 0.85
CA CYS A 105 27.27 -19.15 1.01
C CYS A 105 25.88 -19.41 1.58
N ILE A 106 25.03 -20.06 0.79
CA ILE A 106 23.62 -20.29 1.11
C ILE A 106 23.39 -21.80 1.07
N ASP A 107 22.95 -22.37 2.18
CA ASP A 107 22.66 -23.82 2.29
C ASP A 107 23.88 -24.69 1.90
N GLY A 108 25.09 -24.21 2.24
CA GLY A 108 26.34 -24.89 1.94
C GLY A 108 26.76 -24.83 0.46
N ALA A 109 26.13 -23.99 -0.36
CA ALA A 109 26.50 -23.77 -1.76
C ALA A 109 26.73 -22.29 -2.08
N CYS A 110 27.71 -22.02 -2.96
CA CYS A 110 28.00 -20.67 -3.42
C CYS A 110 26.85 -20.12 -4.25
N ALA A 111 26.32 -18.97 -3.85
CA ALA A 111 25.19 -18.35 -4.53
C ALA A 111 25.55 -17.84 -5.93
N SER A 112 24.55 -17.73 -6.80
CA SER A 112 24.72 -17.14 -8.13
C SER A 112 24.89 -15.62 -8.04
N ALA A 113 25.49 -15.01 -9.07
CA ALA A 113 25.65 -13.56 -9.17
C ALA A 113 24.36 -12.78 -8.85
N GLY A 114 23.22 -13.18 -9.43
CA GLY A 114 21.93 -12.53 -9.17
C GLY A 114 21.46 -12.64 -7.72
N ALA A 115 21.64 -13.82 -7.10
CA ALA A 115 21.26 -14.02 -5.69
C ALA A 115 22.19 -13.24 -4.74
N VAL A 116 23.49 -13.20 -5.05
CA VAL A 116 24.48 -12.43 -4.30
C VAL A 116 24.19 -10.93 -4.39
N CYS A 117 23.86 -10.42 -5.58
CA CYS A 117 23.58 -9.00 -5.76
C CYS A 117 22.25 -8.58 -5.15
N ALA A 118 21.20 -9.40 -5.23
CA ALA A 118 19.94 -9.12 -4.56
C ALA A 118 20.09 -9.01 -3.03
N LEU A 119 21.02 -9.76 -2.43
CA LEU A 119 21.34 -9.64 -1.00
C LEU A 119 22.18 -8.39 -0.69
N ALA A 120 23.09 -8.01 -1.59
CA ALA A 120 23.89 -6.79 -1.44
C ALA A 120 23.05 -5.51 -1.56
N ASP A 121 22.05 -5.51 -2.45
CA ASP A 121 21.13 -4.40 -2.66
C ASP A 121 20.27 -4.12 -1.41
N ALA A 122 19.98 -5.15 -0.61
CA ALA A 122 19.15 -5.02 0.59
C ALA A 122 19.89 -4.42 1.80
N GLU A 123 21.22 -4.58 1.89
CA GLU A 123 21.98 -4.24 3.10
C GLU A 123 23.00 -3.11 2.90
N SER A 124 23.45 -2.84 1.66
CA SER A 124 24.63 -1.99 1.41
C SER A 124 24.43 -0.85 0.41
N CYS A 125 23.31 -0.81 -0.34
CA CYS A 125 23.07 0.23 -1.34
C CYS A 125 21.88 1.10 -0.94
N PRO A 126 22.09 2.23 -0.22
CA PRO A 126 21.07 3.26 -0.17
C PRO A 126 20.85 3.75 -1.60
N ALA A 127 19.60 3.68 -2.06
CA ALA A 127 19.18 4.50 -3.19
C ALA A 127 19.53 5.96 -2.84
N ASP A 128 20.11 6.68 -3.80
CA ASP A 128 20.49 8.10 -3.73
C ASP A 128 21.87 8.45 -3.15
N GLY A 129 22.83 8.59 -4.07
CA GLY A 129 24.02 9.43 -3.91
C GLY A 129 23.71 10.92 -3.94
N GLY A 130 22.69 11.35 -3.19
CA GLY A 130 22.34 12.76 -3.00
C GLY A 130 23.05 13.30 -1.76
N SER A 131 24.14 14.03 -1.93
CA SER A 131 24.77 14.79 -0.85
C SER A 131 23.80 15.86 -0.33
N VAL A 132 23.19 15.63 0.83
CA VAL A 132 22.42 16.63 1.60
C VAL A 132 23.06 16.86 2.97
N GLY A 133 23.26 18.14 3.30
CA GLY A 133 23.71 18.59 4.61
C GLY A 133 22.65 18.36 5.69
N PRO A 134 23.00 18.58 6.98
CA PRO A 134 22.09 18.29 8.08
C PRO A 134 21.12 19.46 8.20
N ASP A 135 19.88 19.26 7.75
CA ASP A 135 18.66 19.81 8.32
C ASP A 135 17.47 19.46 7.39
N ALA A 136 16.37 19.03 8.00
CA ALA A 136 15.02 18.87 7.47
C ALA A 136 14.58 17.49 6.91
N GLU A 137 13.75 16.85 7.74
CA GLU A 137 12.43 16.28 7.45
C GLU A 137 12.31 15.00 6.59
N THR A 138 11.77 13.98 7.26
CA THR A 138 11.21 12.73 6.73
C THR A 138 10.40 12.94 5.45
N PRO A 139 10.73 12.27 4.33
CA PRO A 139 9.81 12.17 3.21
C PRO A 139 8.84 10.99 3.42
N ASP A 140 7.56 11.35 3.32
CA ASP A 140 6.42 10.47 3.17
C ASP A 140 6.56 9.50 1.99
N ALA A 141 5.89 8.36 2.12
CA ALA A 141 5.75 7.32 1.11
C ALA A 141 5.01 7.85 -0.14
N GLY A 142 5.76 8.45 -1.06
CA GLY A 142 5.33 8.75 -2.43
C GLY A 142 6.22 7.98 -3.41
N SER A 143 5.96 6.69 -3.59
CA SER A 143 6.59 5.93 -4.68
C SER A 143 6.16 6.55 -6.01
N GLU A 144 7.10 7.25 -6.63
CA GLU A 144 6.99 7.76 -7.99
C GLU A 144 6.76 6.59 -8.95
N LEU A 145 5.57 6.55 -9.57
CA LEU A 145 5.15 5.52 -10.52
C LEU A 145 5.91 5.67 -11.84
N THR A 146 7.15 5.21 -11.91
CA THR A 146 7.78 4.93 -13.21
C THR A 146 7.10 3.69 -13.78
N SER A 147 6.22 3.88 -14.76
CA SER A 147 5.62 2.80 -15.56
C SER A 147 6.72 2.01 -16.27
N VAL A 148 7.20 0.95 -15.63
CA VAL A 148 8.00 -0.08 -16.30
C VAL A 148 7.01 -0.95 -17.06
N SER A 149 7.02 -0.90 -18.40
CA SER A 149 6.19 -1.74 -19.28
C SER A 149 6.61 -3.22 -19.31
N GLY A 150 6.92 -3.79 -18.15
CA GLY A 150 7.27 -5.19 -17.95
C GLY A 150 6.38 -5.82 -16.87
N PRO A 151 6.35 -7.15 -16.78
CA PRO A 151 5.65 -7.81 -15.70
C PRO A 151 6.25 -7.40 -14.34
N LEU A 152 5.41 -7.13 -13.35
CA LEU A 152 5.87 -6.87 -11.99
C LEU A 152 6.13 -8.21 -11.31
N CYS A 153 7.37 -8.44 -10.89
CA CYS A 153 7.78 -9.66 -10.22
C CYS A 153 8.03 -9.39 -8.73
N VAL A 154 7.35 -10.12 -7.87
CA VAL A 154 7.48 -10.03 -6.42
C VAL A 154 7.80 -11.39 -5.81
N ALA A 155 8.45 -11.40 -4.65
CA ALA A 155 8.67 -12.63 -3.91
C ALA A 155 7.32 -13.29 -3.57
N GLY A 156 7.26 -14.62 -3.72
CA GLY A 156 6.00 -15.33 -3.61
C GLY A 156 6.19 -16.83 -3.51
N ASP A 157 5.11 -17.57 -3.74
CA ASP A 157 5.15 -19.03 -3.82
C ASP A 157 4.44 -19.55 -5.07
N ALA A 158 4.87 -20.73 -5.53
CA ALA A 158 4.37 -21.32 -6.77
C ALA A 158 2.89 -21.72 -6.72
N ALA A 159 2.32 -21.94 -5.52
CA ALA A 159 0.93 -22.34 -5.40
C ALA A 159 0.00 -21.13 -5.55
N SER A 160 0.39 -20.01 -4.94
CA SER A 160 -0.30 -18.72 -5.08
C SER A 160 -0.17 -18.15 -6.50
N CYS A 161 0.98 -18.34 -7.15
CA CYS A 161 1.27 -17.84 -8.49
C CYS A 161 0.85 -18.78 -9.62
N SER A 162 -0.44 -19.07 -9.73
CA SER A 162 -0.96 -20.07 -10.67
C SER A 162 -2.16 -19.61 -11.51
N GLN A 163 -2.59 -18.37 -11.37
CA GLN A 163 -3.72 -17.83 -12.11
C GLN A 163 -3.33 -17.36 -13.51
N SER A 164 -4.34 -17.08 -14.34
CA SER A 164 -4.12 -16.55 -15.68
C SER A 164 -3.44 -15.19 -15.63
N GLY A 165 -2.35 -15.01 -16.39
CA GLY A 165 -1.58 -13.76 -16.43
C GLY A 165 -0.41 -13.73 -15.44
N GLU A 166 -0.24 -14.79 -14.65
CA GLU A 166 0.85 -14.95 -13.69
C GLU A 166 1.93 -15.89 -14.26
N HIS A 167 3.18 -15.67 -13.86
CA HIS A 167 4.32 -16.49 -14.22
C HIS A 167 5.26 -16.69 -13.03
N TRP A 168 5.47 -17.94 -12.63
CA TRP A 168 6.41 -18.31 -11.58
C TRP A 168 7.82 -18.53 -12.13
N THR A 169 8.82 -17.83 -11.58
CA THR A 169 10.23 -17.92 -12.02
C THR A 169 11.07 -18.95 -11.25
N GLY A 170 10.46 -19.64 -10.28
CA GLY A 170 11.19 -20.45 -9.30
C GLY A 170 11.42 -19.75 -7.96
N THR A 171 11.36 -18.41 -7.93
CA THR A 171 11.53 -17.60 -6.71
C THR A 171 10.59 -16.40 -6.63
N GLN A 172 10.03 -15.95 -7.75
CA GLN A 172 9.14 -14.79 -7.82
C GLN A 172 7.88 -15.12 -8.63
N CYS A 173 6.79 -14.47 -8.23
CA CYS A 173 5.57 -14.41 -9.01
C CYS A 173 5.55 -13.14 -9.84
N CYS A 174 5.48 -13.28 -11.16
CA CYS A 174 5.43 -12.19 -12.11
C CYS A 174 4.00 -12.03 -12.65
N VAL A 175 3.42 -10.84 -12.48
CA VAL A 175 2.08 -10.51 -13.02
C VAL A 175 2.25 -9.60 -14.22
N GLY A 176 1.60 -9.93 -15.33
CA GLY A 176 1.70 -9.16 -16.57
C GLY A 176 0.85 -7.89 -16.56
N GLY A 177 1.38 -6.82 -17.18
CA GLY A 177 0.66 -5.56 -17.40
C GLY A 177 0.92 -4.51 -16.31
N PRO A 178 0.29 -3.33 -16.42
CA PRO A 178 0.29 -2.37 -15.33
C PRO A 178 -0.46 -2.98 -14.16
N VAL A 179 0.22 -3.07 -13.02
CA VAL A 179 -0.34 -3.63 -11.80
C VAL A 179 0.08 -2.79 -10.60
N THR A 180 -0.77 -2.74 -9.60
CA THR A 180 -0.45 -2.18 -8.28
C THR A 180 -0.53 -3.29 -7.26
N CYS A 181 0.56 -3.55 -6.54
CA CYS A 181 0.61 -4.57 -5.50
C CYS A 181 0.64 -3.93 -4.11
N VAL A 182 -0.23 -4.41 -3.24
CA VAL A 182 -0.25 -4.02 -1.82
C VAL A 182 -0.28 -5.25 -0.93
N ALA A 183 0.09 -5.08 0.34
CA ALA A 183 -0.09 -6.13 1.34
C ALA A 183 -1.57 -6.54 1.42
N GLY A 184 -1.81 -7.82 1.68
CA GLY A 184 -3.16 -8.34 1.69
C GLY A 184 -3.24 -9.77 2.22
N ASP A 185 -4.38 -10.39 1.98
CA ASP A 185 -4.59 -11.81 2.24
C ASP A 185 -5.23 -12.51 1.03
N ALA A 186 -5.00 -13.82 0.93
CA ALA A 186 -5.44 -14.63 -0.18
C ALA A 186 -6.97 -14.73 -0.32
N ALA A 187 -7.72 -14.60 0.78
CA ALA A 187 -9.17 -14.72 0.73
C ALA A 187 -9.80 -13.45 0.15
N SER A 188 -9.26 -12.29 0.52
CA SER A 188 -9.67 -10.98 0.01
C SER A 188 -9.20 -10.73 -1.42
N CYS A 189 -8.03 -11.28 -1.81
CA CYS A 189 -7.44 -11.13 -3.14
C CYS A 189 -7.84 -12.27 -4.10
N SER A 190 -9.11 -12.36 -4.48
CA SER A 190 -9.64 -13.48 -5.26
C SER A 190 -10.61 -13.09 -6.37
N GLN A 191 -10.83 -11.79 -6.58
CA GLN A 191 -11.74 -11.30 -7.61
C GLN A 191 -11.06 -11.23 -8.98
N SER A 192 -11.85 -10.96 -10.01
CA SER A 192 -11.34 -10.78 -11.37
C SER A 192 -10.36 -9.61 -11.43
N GLY A 193 -9.17 -9.85 -12.00
CA GLY A 193 -8.10 -8.85 -12.12
C GLY A 193 -7.20 -8.73 -10.89
N GLU A 194 -7.47 -9.52 -9.84
CA GLU A 194 -6.64 -9.61 -8.64
C GLU A 194 -5.73 -10.84 -8.69
N HIS A 195 -4.50 -10.66 -8.24
CA HIS A 195 -3.43 -11.66 -8.32
C HIS A 195 -2.77 -11.81 -6.96
N TRP A 196 -3.06 -12.92 -6.28
CA TRP A 196 -2.41 -13.24 -5.00
C TRP A 196 -1.06 -13.89 -5.22
N THR A 197 0.00 -13.23 -4.76
CA THR A 197 1.39 -13.67 -4.99
C THR A 197 1.96 -14.53 -3.87
N GLY A 198 1.19 -14.75 -2.79
CA GLY A 198 1.66 -15.39 -1.56
C GLY A 198 1.91 -14.40 -0.41
N SER A 199 2.11 -13.12 -0.74
CA SER A 199 2.30 -12.05 0.26
C SER A 199 1.63 -10.73 -0.13
N LEU A 200 1.49 -10.46 -1.42
CA LEU A 200 0.88 -9.25 -1.95
C LEU A 200 -0.33 -9.59 -2.80
N CYS A 201 -1.34 -8.72 -2.73
CA CYS A 201 -2.43 -8.67 -3.68
C CYS A 201 -2.11 -7.65 -4.77
N CYS A 202 -2.01 -8.12 -6.01
CA CYS A 202 -1.69 -7.29 -7.16
C CYS A 202 -2.94 -7.12 -8.02
N ILE A 203 -3.37 -5.87 -8.23
CA ILE A 203 -4.56 -5.55 -9.02
C ILE A 203 -4.12 -5.04 -10.38
N THR A 204 -4.73 -5.57 -11.43
CA THR A 204 -4.49 -5.16 -12.81
C THR A 204 -5.12 -3.79 -13.09
N GLY A 205 -4.37 -2.94 -13.79
CA GLY A 205 -4.79 -1.60 -14.17
C GLY A 205 -4.18 -0.51 -13.31
N LEU A 206 -4.64 0.72 -13.56
CA LEU A 206 -4.30 1.87 -12.74
C LEU A 206 -5.33 1.93 -11.60
N VAL A 207 -4.85 1.70 -10.38
CA VAL A 207 -5.67 1.74 -9.18
C VAL A 207 -5.01 2.61 -8.13
N GLN A 208 -5.82 3.22 -7.26
CA GLN A 208 -5.33 3.89 -6.06
C GLN A 208 -5.77 3.10 -4.84
N CYS A 209 -4.79 2.64 -4.06
CA CYS A 209 -5.01 1.91 -2.82
C CYS A 209 -4.89 2.85 -1.62
N VAL A 210 -5.88 2.80 -0.73
CA VAL A 210 -5.91 3.59 0.49
C VAL A 210 -6.39 2.75 1.66
N ALA A 211 -6.05 3.19 2.87
CA ALA A 211 -6.59 2.61 4.09
C ALA A 211 -8.13 2.70 4.09
N GLY A 212 -8.77 1.65 4.56
CA GLY A 212 -10.21 1.49 4.47
C GLY A 212 -10.73 0.27 5.20
N ASP A 213 -11.98 -0.08 4.92
CA ASP A 213 -12.60 -1.28 5.46
C ASP A 213 -13.36 -2.07 4.39
N ALA A 214 -13.50 -3.37 4.60
CA ALA A 214 -14.12 -4.29 3.66
C ALA A 214 -15.60 -4.00 3.39
N ALA A 215 -16.33 -3.38 4.34
CA ALA A 215 -17.75 -3.10 4.15
C ALA A 215 -17.95 -1.89 3.23
N SER A 216 -17.07 -0.90 3.37
CA SER A 216 -17.05 0.29 2.51
C SER A 216 -16.49 -0.03 1.11
N CYS A 217 -15.57 -0.98 1.00
CA CYS A 217 -14.91 -1.38 -0.25
C CYS A 217 -15.59 -2.58 -0.94
N SER A 218 -16.79 -2.37 -1.49
CA SER A 218 -17.61 -3.48 -2.03
C SER A 218 -18.38 -3.14 -3.31
N GLN A 219 -18.20 -1.93 -3.85
CA GLN A 219 -18.84 -1.51 -5.09
C GLN A 219 -18.07 -1.99 -6.32
N SER A 220 -18.67 -1.81 -7.50
CA SER A 220 -18.02 -2.10 -8.77
C SER A 220 -16.76 -1.24 -8.93
N GLY A 221 -15.65 -1.85 -9.34
CA GLY A 221 -14.36 -1.16 -9.50
C GLY A 221 -13.54 -1.03 -8.21
N GLU A 222 -14.06 -1.52 -7.08
CA GLU A 222 -13.38 -1.54 -5.79
C GLU A 222 -12.82 -2.94 -5.48
N HIS A 223 -11.61 -2.96 -4.91
CA HIS A 223 -10.87 -4.17 -4.59
C HIS A 223 -10.41 -4.12 -3.13
N TRP A 224 -11.05 -4.92 -2.27
CA TRP A 224 -10.60 -5.06 -0.90
C TRP A 224 -9.48 -6.10 -0.83
N THR A 225 -8.28 -5.68 -0.39
CA THR A 225 -7.11 -6.57 -0.38
C THR A 225 -6.93 -7.33 0.93
N GLY A 226 -7.77 -7.07 1.93
CA GLY A 226 -7.55 -7.52 3.32
C GLY A 226 -6.97 -6.44 4.22
N THR A 227 -6.30 -5.44 3.63
CA THR A 227 -5.69 -4.33 4.36
C THR A 227 -6.08 -2.95 3.82
N GLN A 228 -6.35 -2.86 2.52
CA GLN A 228 -6.61 -1.60 1.83
C GLN A 228 -7.77 -1.77 0.85
N CYS A 229 -8.44 -0.66 0.58
CA CYS A 229 -9.37 -0.55 -0.52
C CYS A 229 -8.66 0.07 -1.72
N CYS A 230 -8.65 -0.63 -2.85
CA CYS A 230 -8.09 -0.14 -4.09
C CYS A 230 -9.21 0.15 -5.08
N VAL A 231 -9.23 1.37 -5.62
CA VAL A 231 -10.26 1.83 -6.57
C VAL A 231 -9.65 1.95 -7.96
N SER A 232 -10.30 1.35 -8.94
CA SER A 232 -9.91 1.40 -10.36
C SER A 232 -10.37 2.71 -11.03
N ASP A 233 -9.66 3.11 -12.09
CA ASP A 233 -10.01 4.27 -12.94
C ASP A 233 -10.25 5.56 -12.15
N VAL A 234 -9.51 5.71 -11.05
CA VAL A 234 -9.75 6.74 -10.04
C VAL A 234 -9.05 8.05 -10.37
N GLY A 235 -9.79 9.14 -10.24
CA GLY A 235 -9.27 10.50 -10.18
C GLY A 235 -8.88 10.91 -8.77
N PRO A 236 -9.23 12.12 -8.32
CA PRO A 236 -8.86 12.59 -6.99
C PRO A 236 -9.60 11.82 -5.89
N CYS A 237 -8.88 11.50 -4.81
CA CYS A 237 -9.45 11.06 -3.56
C CYS A 237 -9.27 12.11 -2.47
N VAL A 238 -10.36 12.46 -1.78
CA VAL A 238 -10.37 13.53 -0.78
C VAL A 238 -11.07 13.09 0.51
N ALA A 239 -10.75 13.73 1.62
CA ALA A 239 -11.46 13.52 2.89
C ALA A 239 -12.96 13.77 2.71
N GLY A 240 -13.80 13.01 3.42
CA GLY A 240 -15.22 13.09 3.22
C GLY A 240 -16.04 12.32 4.25
N SER A 241 -17.28 12.01 3.89
CA SER A 241 -18.13 11.13 4.68
C SER A 241 -18.87 10.15 3.78
N ALA A 242 -19.13 8.95 4.29
CA ALA A 242 -19.89 7.91 3.58
C ALA A 242 -21.26 8.41 3.09
N ALA A 243 -21.94 9.26 3.86
CA ALA A 243 -23.26 9.78 3.50
C ALA A 243 -23.21 10.75 2.31
N ALA A 244 -22.10 11.44 2.12
CA ALA A 244 -21.91 12.37 1.02
C ALA A 244 -21.32 11.67 -0.22
N CYS A 245 -20.47 10.67 0.00
CA CYS A 245 -19.82 9.86 -1.04
C CYS A 245 -20.65 8.61 -1.36
N SER A 246 -21.76 8.77 -2.08
CA SER A 246 -22.72 7.69 -2.35
C SER A 246 -23.40 7.77 -3.71
N GLN A 247 -23.02 8.73 -4.54
CA GLN A 247 -23.54 8.88 -5.89
C GLN A 247 -22.78 7.99 -6.88
N SER A 248 -23.30 7.90 -8.10
CA SER A 248 -22.62 7.17 -9.19
C SER A 248 -21.25 7.81 -9.47
N GLY A 249 -20.23 6.97 -9.64
CA GLY A 249 -18.84 7.41 -9.85
C GLY A 249 -18.14 7.87 -8.58
N GLU A 250 -18.72 7.64 -7.40
CA GLU A 250 -18.11 7.94 -6.10
C GLU A 250 -17.80 6.63 -5.35
N HIS A 251 -16.60 6.55 -4.78
CA HIS A 251 -16.09 5.38 -4.07
C HIS A 251 -15.69 5.77 -2.65
N TRP A 252 -16.51 5.36 -1.68
CA TRP A 252 -16.20 5.56 -0.27
C TRP A 252 -15.34 4.41 0.26
N THR A 253 -14.11 4.69 0.66
CA THR A 253 -13.18 3.63 1.08
C THR A 253 -13.26 3.27 2.57
N GLY A 254 -14.06 3.99 3.35
CA GLY A 254 -14.07 3.93 4.82
C GLY A 254 -13.41 5.15 5.48
N ALA A 255 -12.57 5.87 4.74
CA ALA A 255 -11.87 7.05 5.23
C ALA A 255 -11.93 8.24 4.27
N ILE A 256 -11.89 8.00 2.97
CA ILE A 256 -11.88 9.04 1.93
C ILE A 256 -12.87 8.72 0.83
N CYS A 257 -13.26 9.76 0.09
CA CYS A 257 -14.10 9.66 -1.10
C CYS A 257 -13.25 9.83 -2.35
N CYS A 258 -13.27 8.83 -3.22
CA CYS A 258 -12.59 8.82 -4.50
C CYS A 258 -13.59 9.03 -5.64
N ILE A 259 -13.24 9.85 -6.62
CA ILE A 259 -14.08 10.12 -7.80
C ILE A 259 -13.55 9.33 -9.00
N GLU A 260 -14.44 8.71 -9.76
CA GLU A 260 -14.11 8.01 -11.00
C GLU A 260 -13.71 9.01 -12.10
N GLY A 261 -12.60 8.73 -12.79
CA GLY A 261 -12.10 9.53 -13.90
C GLY A 261 -11.50 10.88 -13.50
N PRO A 262 -11.02 11.67 -14.48
CA PRO A 262 -10.47 13.00 -14.22
C PRO A 262 -11.49 13.88 -13.51
N ALA A 263 -11.07 14.55 -12.45
CA ALA A 263 -11.89 15.54 -11.76
C ALA A 263 -11.01 16.55 -11.02
N VAL A 264 -11.58 17.72 -10.72
CA VAL A 264 -10.94 18.75 -9.89
C VAL A 264 -11.76 18.96 -8.63
N CYS A 265 -11.17 18.69 -7.47
CA CYS A 265 -11.78 18.91 -6.16
C CYS A 265 -11.35 20.25 -5.56
N VAL A 266 -12.32 21.05 -5.13
CA VAL A 266 -12.10 22.35 -4.52
C VAL A 266 -12.98 22.53 -3.28
N ALA A 267 -12.58 23.44 -2.40
CA ALA A 267 -13.44 23.89 -1.32
C ALA A 267 -14.76 24.43 -1.90
N GLY A 268 -15.86 24.16 -1.20
CA GLY A 268 -17.19 24.47 -1.70
C GLY A 268 -18.27 24.14 -0.67
N ASP A 269 -19.52 24.11 -1.13
CA ASP A 269 -20.65 23.70 -0.30
C ASP A 269 -21.60 22.75 -1.04
N ALA A 270 -22.31 21.93 -0.27
CA ALA A 270 -23.22 20.92 -0.78
C ALA A 270 -24.39 21.48 -1.61
N ALA A 271 -24.81 22.71 -1.35
CA ALA A 271 -25.94 23.30 -2.06
C ALA A 271 -25.55 23.75 -3.47
N SER A 272 -24.31 24.23 -3.61
CA SER A 272 -23.72 24.64 -4.88
C SER A 272 -23.21 23.43 -5.69
N CYS A 273 -22.83 22.34 -5.03
CA CYS A 273 -22.30 21.12 -5.65
C CYS A 273 -23.36 20.02 -5.80
N SER A 274 -24.25 20.17 -6.78
CA SER A 274 -25.41 19.27 -6.95
C SER A 274 -25.86 19.07 -8.39
N GLN A 275 -25.16 19.67 -9.35
CA GLN A 275 -25.46 19.52 -10.76
C GLN A 275 -24.85 18.23 -11.31
N SER A 276 -25.24 17.89 -12.55
CA SER A 276 -24.65 16.74 -13.25
C SER A 276 -23.14 16.92 -13.40
N GLY A 277 -22.36 15.89 -13.05
CA GLY A 277 -20.89 15.93 -13.08
C GLY A 277 -20.25 16.56 -11.84
N GLU A 278 -21.05 16.94 -10.83
CA GLU A 278 -20.57 17.47 -9.56
C GLU A 278 -20.76 16.44 -8.43
N HIS A 279 -19.74 16.32 -7.59
CA HIS A 279 -19.64 15.33 -6.53
C HIS A 279 -19.31 16.01 -5.21
N TRP A 280 -20.27 16.05 -4.29
CA TRP A 280 -20.05 16.60 -2.95
C TRP A 280 -19.53 15.51 -2.02
N THR A 281 -18.29 15.63 -1.55
CA THR A 281 -17.65 14.59 -0.73
C THR A 281 -17.93 14.73 0.76
N GLY A 282 -18.61 15.80 1.17
CA GLY A 282 -18.77 16.18 2.59
C GLY A 282 -17.81 17.28 3.02
N THR A 283 -16.71 17.46 2.29
CA THR A 283 -15.72 18.53 2.56
C THR A 283 -15.42 19.39 1.33
N GLN A 284 -15.50 18.81 0.14
CA GLN A 284 -15.12 19.44 -1.12
C GLN A 284 -16.16 19.14 -2.20
N CYS A 285 -16.22 20.01 -3.19
CA CYS A 285 -16.94 19.77 -4.43
C CYS A 285 -15.93 19.34 -5.49
N CYS A 286 -16.14 18.18 -6.08
CA CYS A 286 -15.35 17.68 -7.19
C CYS A 286 -16.16 17.76 -8.48
N VAL A 287 -15.58 18.38 -9.51
CA VAL A 287 -16.21 18.49 -10.84
C VAL A 287 -15.47 17.57 -11.78
N SER A 288 -16.19 16.64 -12.38
CA SER A 288 -15.66 15.61 -13.29
C SER A 288 -15.36 16.20 -14.67
N GLY A 289 -14.36 15.64 -15.34
CA GLY A 289 -13.86 16.08 -16.65
C GLY A 289 -12.54 16.86 -16.58
N ASP A 290 -12.07 17.28 -17.76
CA ASP A 290 -10.88 18.11 -17.93
C ASP A 290 -11.21 19.59 -17.66
N VAL A 291 -11.56 19.90 -16.42
CA VAL A 291 -12.05 21.23 -16.03
C VAL A 291 -10.96 22.14 -15.48
N ALA A 292 -11.10 23.45 -15.70
CA ALA A 292 -10.28 24.48 -15.08
C ALA A 292 -11.13 25.34 -14.13
N CYS A 293 -10.67 25.49 -12.88
CA CYS A 293 -11.39 26.27 -11.87
C CYS A 293 -10.72 27.63 -11.62
N VAL A 294 -11.52 28.69 -11.67
CA VAL A 294 -11.09 30.07 -11.41
C VAL A 294 -11.95 30.75 -10.37
N THR A 295 -11.40 31.75 -9.68
CA THR A 295 -12.17 32.57 -8.75
C THR A 295 -13.27 33.34 -9.49
N GLY A 296 -14.48 33.33 -8.95
CA GLY A 296 -15.63 34.02 -9.51
C GLY A 296 -16.76 34.11 -8.48
N ASP A 297 -17.97 34.33 -8.97
CA ASP A 297 -19.21 34.28 -8.18
C ASP A 297 -20.31 33.51 -8.92
N ALA A 298 -21.33 33.07 -8.17
CA ALA A 298 -22.43 32.28 -8.71
C ALA A 298 -23.19 32.96 -9.85
N ALA A 299 -23.25 34.30 -9.90
CA ALA A 299 -23.95 35.01 -10.96
C ALA A 299 -23.13 35.05 -12.25
N SER A 300 -21.79 35.05 -12.14
CA SER A 300 -20.87 34.95 -13.27
C SER A 300 -20.66 33.52 -13.77
N CYS A 301 -21.01 32.52 -12.96
CA CYS A 301 -20.80 31.09 -13.21
C CYS A 301 -22.15 30.37 -13.41
N SER A 302 -22.82 30.67 -14.52
CA SER A 302 -24.19 30.21 -14.79
C SER A 302 -24.46 29.85 -16.25
N GLN A 303 -23.42 29.83 -17.08
CA GLN A 303 -23.52 29.42 -18.48
C GLN A 303 -23.47 27.89 -18.60
N SER A 304 -23.80 27.39 -19.79
CA SER A 304 -23.71 25.96 -20.07
C SER A 304 -22.26 25.49 -19.99
N GLY A 305 -21.99 24.42 -19.25
CA GLY A 305 -20.64 23.90 -19.01
C GLY A 305 -19.88 24.61 -17.88
N GLU A 306 -20.56 25.50 -17.13
CA GLU A 306 -20.01 26.15 -15.93
C GLU A 306 -20.55 25.48 -14.66
N HIS A 307 -19.65 25.25 -13.71
CA HIS A 307 -19.92 24.59 -12.43
C HIS A 307 -19.51 25.50 -11.28
N TRP A 308 -20.50 26.06 -10.59
CA TRP A 308 -20.24 26.88 -9.41
C TRP A 308 -20.13 26.00 -8.17
N THR A 309 -18.96 25.93 -7.56
CA THR A 309 -18.72 25.02 -6.42
C THR A 309 -19.06 25.60 -5.05
N GLY A 310 -19.46 26.88 -5.00
CA GLY A 310 -19.57 27.65 -3.76
C GLY A 310 -18.35 28.53 -3.47
N ALA A 311 -17.22 28.25 -4.11
CA ALA A 311 -15.99 29.06 -4.00
C ALA A 311 -15.34 29.40 -5.34
N LEU A 312 -15.39 28.47 -6.31
CA LEU A 312 -14.76 28.63 -7.62
C LEU A 312 -15.77 28.31 -8.73
N CYS A 313 -15.52 28.88 -9.90
CA CYS A 313 -16.21 28.53 -11.14
C CYS A 313 -15.32 27.58 -11.94
N CYS A 314 -15.78 26.37 -12.18
CA CYS A 314 -15.08 25.37 -12.99
C CYS A 314 -15.72 25.28 -14.37
N VAL A 315 -14.90 25.26 -15.41
CA VAL A 315 -15.30 25.25 -16.82
C VAL A 315 -14.62 24.12 -17.57
N GLU A 316 -15.39 23.43 -18.41
CA GLU A 316 -14.92 22.45 -19.41
C GLU A 316 -14.24 23.11 -20.62
#